data_AF-A0A926I0V4-F1
#
_entry.id   AF-A0A926I0V4-F1
#
_cell.length_a   1.000
_cell.length_b   1.000
_cell.length_c   1.000
_cell.angle_alpha   90.00
_cell.angle_beta   90.00
_cell.angle_gamma   90.00
#
_symmetry.space_group_name_H-M   'P 1'
#
loop_
_entity.id
_entity.type
_entity.pdbx_description
1 polymer ?
#
loop_
_entity_poly.entity_id
_entity_poly.type
_entity_poly.pdbx_seq_one_letter_code
_entity_poly.pdbx_strand_id
1 'polypeptide(L)'
;MKTSCLEGTRYVHEQEIQFVLHYYLLKDTQNSRPCYGIRIVKTQSIENQPILEESDQIFLEDASMDKAISLLNLFISGKVTPIGLKDIMDDLTNTASNDALDAACI
;
A
#
# COMPACT_ATOMS: atom_id res chain seq x y z
N MET A 1 -19.32 -0.85 -18.99
CA MET A 1 -19.21 -2.14 -18.29
C MET A 1 -18.59 -3.13 -19.26
N LYS A 2 -17.38 -3.61 -18.98
CA LYS A 2 -16.68 -4.63 -19.79
C LYS A 2 -15.96 -5.55 -18.81
N THR A 3 -16.54 -6.72 -18.59
CA THR A 3 -15.96 -7.83 -17.83
C THR A 3 -15.07 -8.63 -18.76
N SER A 4 -13.82 -8.84 -18.37
CA SER A 4 -12.90 -9.75 -19.05
C SER A 4 -12.42 -10.77 -18.01
N CYS A 5 -12.93 -11.99 -18.11
CA CYS A 5 -12.43 -13.14 -17.35
C CYS A 5 -11.27 -13.77 -18.11
N LEU A 6 -10.15 -14.00 -17.44
CA LEU A 6 -9.05 -14.84 -17.93
C LEU A 6 -8.96 -16.06 -17.02
N GLU A 7 -9.30 -17.22 -17.59
CA GLU A 7 -9.17 -18.52 -16.95
C GLU A 7 -7.80 -19.13 -17.30
N GLY A 8 -7.13 -19.66 -16.28
CA GLY A 8 -5.94 -20.49 -16.42
C GLY A 8 -5.79 -21.33 -15.16
N THR A 9 -6.01 -22.64 -15.28
CA THR A 9 -5.98 -23.57 -14.14
C THR A 9 -4.54 -24.00 -13.86
N ARG A 10 -4.03 -23.68 -12.67
CA ARG A 10 -2.86 -24.37 -12.10
C ARG A 10 -3.22 -24.87 -10.72
N TYR A 11 -3.53 -26.16 -10.63
CA TYR A 11 -3.75 -26.84 -9.36
C TYR A 11 -2.40 -27.00 -8.65
N VAL A 12 -2.21 -26.26 -7.56
CA VAL A 12 -1.22 -26.58 -6.53
C VAL A 12 -2.00 -26.77 -5.24
N HIS A 13 -1.84 -27.95 -4.64
CA HIS A 13 -2.59 -28.41 -3.49
C HIS A 13 -1.98 -27.82 -2.20
N GLU A 14 -2.30 -26.57 -1.92
CA GLU A 14 -2.27 -25.92 -0.60
C GLU A 14 -3.45 -24.96 -0.63
N GLN A 15 -4.29 -24.90 0.42
CA GLN A 15 -5.41 -23.96 0.46
C GLN A 15 -4.88 -22.54 0.25
N GLU A 16 -5.02 -21.98 -0.96
CA GLU A 16 -4.77 -20.58 -1.22
C GLU A 16 -5.74 -19.80 -0.35
N ILE A 17 -5.23 -19.34 0.79
CA ILE A 17 -5.95 -18.42 1.64
C ILE A 17 -6.21 -17.18 0.80
N GLN A 18 -7.46 -17.03 0.35
CA GLN A 18 -7.89 -15.84 -0.37
C GLN A 18 -8.06 -14.72 0.65
N PHE A 19 -7.24 -13.68 0.50
CA PHE A 19 -7.40 -12.42 1.21
C PHE A 19 -7.67 -11.30 0.21
N VAL A 20 -8.39 -10.28 0.66
CA VAL A 20 -8.68 -9.07 -0.09
C VAL A 20 -7.90 -7.92 0.55
N LEU A 21 -7.25 -7.11 -0.28
CA LEU A 21 -6.57 -5.91 0.14
C LEU A 21 -7.42 -4.70 -0.25
N HIS A 22 -7.75 -3.88 0.74
CA HIS A 22 -8.42 -2.60 0.55
C HIS A 22 -7.43 -1.47 0.82
N TYR A 23 -7.33 -0.53 -0.11
CA TYR A 23 -6.39 0.58 -0.07
C TYR A 23 -7.17 1.89 0.07
N TYR A 24 -6.78 2.72 1.02
CA TYR A 24 -7.47 3.97 1.35
C TYR A 24 -6.49 5.13 1.40
N LEU A 25 -6.89 6.26 0.82
CA LEU A 25 -6.25 7.55 1.04
C LEU A 25 -6.84 8.18 2.31
N LEU A 26 -5.97 8.52 3.26
CA LEU A 26 -6.32 9.24 4.47
C LEU A 26 -6.03 10.74 4.30
N LYS A 27 -6.86 11.56 4.93
CA LYS A 27 -6.64 12.99 5.07
C LYS A 27 -6.88 13.37 6.53
N ASP A 28 -5.84 13.85 7.20
CA ASP A 28 -5.94 14.44 8.52
C ASP A 28 -6.07 15.96 8.41
N THR A 29 -7.14 16.47 8.99
CA THR A 29 -7.49 17.90 9.03
C THR A 29 -7.36 18.49 10.42
N GLN A 30 -6.86 17.74 11.41
CA GLN A 30 -6.69 18.24 12.78
C GLN A 30 -5.52 19.23 12.90
N ASN A 31 -4.56 19.18 11.98
CA ASN A 31 -3.45 20.11 11.90
C ASN A 31 -3.76 21.31 10.99
N SER A 32 -3.11 22.45 11.27
CA SER A 32 -3.19 23.67 10.47
C SER A 32 -2.71 23.48 9.02
N ARG A 33 -1.94 22.42 8.75
CA ARG A 33 -1.60 21.93 7.42
C ARG A 33 -2.27 20.57 7.19
N PRO A 34 -2.95 20.37 6.05
CA PRO A 34 -3.54 19.07 5.73
C PRO A 34 -2.44 18.03 5.57
N CYS A 35 -2.53 16.95 6.33
CA CYS A 35 -1.63 15.81 6.24
C CYS A 35 -2.34 14.67 5.50
N TYR A 36 -1.65 14.02 4.57
CA TYR A 36 -2.20 12.89 3.81
C TYR A 36 -1.52 11.60 4.23
N GLY A 37 -2.26 10.51 4.20
CA GLY A 37 -1.75 9.20 4.58
C GLY A 37 -2.35 8.10 3.74
N ILE A 38 -1.89 6.88 3.98
CA ILE A 38 -2.38 5.68 3.32
C ILE A 38 -2.72 4.67 4.39
N ARG A 39 -3.85 3.99 4.23
CA ARG A 39 -4.24 2.83 5.03
C ARG A 39 -4.46 1.64 4.12
N ILE A 40 -3.90 0.50 4.50
CA ILE A 40 -4.15 -0.78 3.84
C ILE A 40 -4.84 -1.68 4.85
N VAL A 41 -5.93 -2.33 4.42
CA VAL A 41 -6.69 -3.29 5.21
C VAL A 41 -6.68 -4.62 4.47
N LYS A 42 -6.20 -5.67 5.13
CA LYS A 42 -6.25 -7.05 4.67
C LYS A 42 -7.41 -7.74 5.36
N THR A 43 -8.36 -8.22 4.57
CA THR A 43 -9.49 -9.02 5.06
C THR A 43 -9.34 -10.44 4.54
N GLN A 44 -9.52 -11.41 5.43
CA GLN A 44 -9.46 -12.83 5.11
C GLN A 44 -10.73 -13.49 5.64
N SER A 45 -11.44 -14.18 4.76
CA SER A 45 -12.61 -14.97 5.12
C SER A 45 -12.29 -16.44 4.94
N ILE A 46 -12.38 -17.21 6.02
CA ILE A 46 -12.34 -18.67 6.00
C ILE A 46 -13.76 -19.15 6.29
N GLU A 47 -14.22 -20.17 5.55
CA GLU A 47 -15.55 -20.74 5.74
C GLU A 47 -15.77 -21.16 7.21
N ASN A 48 -16.91 -20.76 7.79
CA ASN A 48 -17.26 -20.98 9.19
C ASN A 48 -16.31 -20.37 10.24
N GLN A 49 -15.48 -19.40 9.87
CA GLN A 49 -14.65 -18.64 10.82
C GLN A 49 -15.00 -17.14 10.80
N PRO A 50 -14.73 -16.42 11.91
CA PRO A 50 -14.80 -14.96 11.91
C PRO A 50 -13.83 -14.37 10.87
N ILE A 51 -14.24 -13.27 10.25
CA ILE A 51 -13.38 -12.52 9.31
C ILE A 51 -12.16 -12.02 10.09
N LEU A 52 -10.97 -12.38 9.61
CA LEU A 52 -9.72 -11.83 10.12
C LEU A 52 -9.45 -10.51 9.38
N GLU A 53 -9.24 -9.44 10.14
CA GLU A 53 -8.90 -8.12 9.62
C GLU A 53 -7.56 -7.67 10.21
N GLU A 54 -6.62 -7.35 9.34
CA GLU A 54 -5.36 -6.69 9.69
C GLU A 54 -5.30 -5.35 8.97
N SER A 55 -4.88 -4.29 9.64
CA SER A 55 -4.69 -3.00 8.97
C SER A 55 -3.49 -2.26 9.50
N ASP A 56 -2.83 -1.53 8.60
CA ASP A 56 -1.76 -0.61 8.94
C ASP A 56 -1.99 0.71 8.23
N GLN A 57 -1.52 1.79 8.84
CA GLN A 57 -1.66 3.14 8.33
C GLN A 57 -0.40 3.94 8.57
N ILE A 58 -0.13 4.84 7.64
CA ILE A 58 1.01 5.74 7.72
C ILE A 58 0.60 7.11 7.20
N PHE A 59 1.00 8.12 7.95
CA PHE A 59 0.89 9.51 7.52
C PHE A 59 2.20 9.93 6.88
N LEU A 60 2.08 10.60 5.74
CA LEU A 60 3.20 11.13 5.00
C LEU A 60 3.43 12.57 5.45
N GLU A 61 4.48 12.79 6.24
CA GLU A 61 4.89 14.13 6.64
C GLU A 61 5.16 15.00 5.40
N ASP A 62 4.60 16.21 5.37
CA ASP A 62 4.74 17.19 4.28
C ASP A 62 4.40 16.69 2.87
N ALA A 63 3.64 15.60 2.72
CA ALA A 63 3.22 15.13 1.40
C ALA A 63 1.99 15.89 0.90
N SER A 64 2.02 16.24 -0.40
CA SER A 64 0.82 16.66 -1.11
C SER A 64 -0.12 15.46 -1.36
N MET A 65 -1.39 15.76 -1.62
CA MET A 65 -2.38 14.77 -2.03
C MET A 65 -1.89 13.93 -3.23
N ASP A 66 -1.26 14.57 -4.21
CA ASP A 66 -0.77 13.91 -5.43
C ASP A 66 0.35 12.89 -5.12
N LYS A 67 1.23 13.21 -4.17
CA LYS A 67 2.27 12.27 -3.71
C LYS A 67 1.65 11.05 -3.03
N ALA A 68 0.67 11.28 -2.15
CA ALA A 68 -0.04 10.19 -1.48
C ALA A 68 -0.82 9.30 -2.46
N ILE A 69 -1.45 9.88 -3.49
CA ILE A 69 -2.12 9.11 -4.56
C ILE A 69 -1.11 8.29 -5.37
N SER A 70 0.03 8.89 -5.71
CA SER A 70 1.07 8.20 -6.48
C SER A 70 1.62 6.99 -5.73
N LEU A 71 1.87 7.13 -4.43
CA LEU A 71 2.28 6.03 -3.55
C LEU A 71 1.20 4.97 -3.39
N LEU A 72 -0.07 5.38 -3.23
CA LEU A 72 -1.20 4.46 -3.17
C LEU A 72 -1.27 3.57 -4.42
N ASN A 73 -1.11 4.17 -5.61
CA ASN A 73 -1.09 3.43 -6.86
C ASN A 73 0.08 2.45 -6.96
N LEU A 74 1.25 2.82 -6.41
CA LEU A 74 2.41 1.94 -6.33
C LEU A 74 2.10 0.72 -5.46
N PHE A 75 1.51 0.93 -4.28
CA PHE A 75 1.14 -0.16 -3.37
C PHE A 75 0.08 -1.09 -3.96
N ILE A 76 -0.91 -0.53 -4.67
CA ILE A 76 -1.92 -1.30 -5.40
C ILE A 76 -1.25 -2.16 -6.48
N SER A 77 -0.32 -1.59 -7.25
CA SER A 77 0.40 -2.31 -8.30
C SER A 77 1.31 -3.41 -7.73
N GLY A 78 1.95 -3.14 -6.59
CA GLY A 78 2.85 -4.06 -5.90
C GLY A 78 2.13 -5.12 -5.06
N LYS A 79 0.81 -5.01 -4.88
CA LYS A 79 0.01 -5.85 -3.97
C LYS A 79 0.58 -5.87 -2.54
N VAL A 80 0.98 -4.69 -2.04
CA VAL A 80 1.59 -4.54 -0.72
C VAL A 80 0.57 -4.87 0.36
N THR A 81 0.95 -5.77 1.28
CA THR A 81 0.13 -6.11 2.45
C THR A 81 0.40 -5.11 3.58
N PRO A 82 -0.48 -5.02 4.60
CA PRO A 82 -0.25 -4.15 5.74
C PRO A 82 1.02 -4.46 6.55
N ILE A 83 1.59 -5.67 6.42
CA ILE A 83 2.80 -6.07 7.15
C ILE A 83 4.01 -5.46 6.45
N GLY A 84 4.67 -4.48 7.10
CA GLY A 84 5.90 -3.85 6.59
C GLY A 84 5.66 -2.59 5.75
N LEU A 85 4.48 -1.95 5.86
CA LEU A 85 4.18 -0.72 5.12
C LEU A 85 5.21 0.40 5.42
N LYS A 86 5.60 0.53 6.68
CA LYS A 86 6.57 1.53 7.13
C LYS A 86 7.96 1.30 6.53
N ASP A 87 8.45 0.05 6.55
CA ASP A 87 9.77 -0.29 6.01
C ASP A 87 9.87 0.01 4.51
N ILE A 88 8.81 -0.28 3.74
CA ILE A 88 8.74 0.02 2.30
C ILE A 88 8.77 1.55 2.05
N MET A 89 8.15 2.33 2.93
CA MET A 89 8.16 3.78 2.81
C MET A 89 9.50 4.41 3.19
N ASP A 90 10.17 3.88 4.21
CA ASP A 90 11.50 4.34 4.61
C ASP A 90 12.51 4.07 3.47
N ASP A 91 12.40 2.95 2.73
CA ASP A 91 13.21 2.67 1.55
C ASP A 91 12.96 3.64 0.38
N LEU A 92 11.70 4.07 0.18
CA LEU A 92 11.33 5.04 -0.86
C LEU A 92 11.76 6.48 -0.52
N THR A 93 11.79 6.84 0.76
CA THR A 93 12.25 8.18 1.18
C THR A 93 13.78 8.28 1.21
N ASN A 94 14.48 7.20 1.54
CA ASN A 94 15.95 7.15 1.52
C ASN A 94 16.55 7.12 0.11
N THR A 95 15.80 6.68 -0.90
CA THR A 95 16.24 6.77 -2.30
C THR A 95 16.18 8.19 -2.84
N ALA A 96 15.28 9.05 -2.33
CA ALA A 96 15.20 10.45 -2.74
C ALA A 96 16.36 11.32 -2.23
N SER A 97 17.06 10.91 -1.16
CA SER A 97 18.22 11.61 -0.61
C SER A 97 19.56 11.24 -1.27
N ASN A 98 19.63 10.13 -2.01
CA ASN A 98 20.88 9.67 -2.63
C ASN A 98 21.16 10.31 -4.00
N ASP A 99 20.16 10.81 -4.72
CA ASP A 99 20.36 11.49 -6.01
C ASP A 99 20.99 12.89 -5.86
N ALA A 100 21.10 13.43 -4.63
CA ALA A 100 21.73 14.73 -4.38
C ALA A 100 23.25 14.67 -4.14
N LEU A 101 23.84 13.47 -3.99
CA LEU A 101 25.27 13.33 -3.64
C LEU A 101 26.18 13.02 -4.84
N ASP A 102 25.64 12.60 -5.99
CA ASP A 102 26.45 12.23 -7.17
C ASP A 102 26.78 13.41 -8.11
N ALA A 103 26.35 14.63 -7.78
CA ALA A 103 26.65 15.83 -8.58
C ALA A 103 27.90 16.62 -8.11
N ALA A 104 28.69 16.11 -7.16
CA ALA A 104 29.82 16.84 -6.57
C ALA A 104 31.23 16.27 -6.88
N CYS A 105 31.36 15.40 -7.88
CA CYS A 105 32.66 14.82 -8.26
C CYS A 105 32.93 14.89 -9.77
N ILE A 106 33.04 16.10 -10.35
CA ILE A 106 33.97 16.42 -11.46
C ILE A 106 34.43 17.88 -11.29
#